data_AF-A0A930B2I7-F1
#
_entry.id   AF-A0A930B2I7-F1
#
_cell.length_a   1.000
_cell.length_b   1.000
_cell.length_c   1.000
_cell.angle_alpha   90.00
_cell.angle_beta   90.00
_cell.angle_gamma   90.00
#
_symmetry.space_group_name_H-M   'P 1'
#
loop_
_entity.id
_entity.type
_entity.pdbx_description
1 polymer ?
#
loop_
_entity_poly.entity_id
_entity_poly.type
_entity_poly.pdbx_seq_one_letter_code
_entity_poly.pdbx_strand_id
1 'polypeptide(L)'
;MQSIFKKILLISLLFTGNLYAQKELFWGEIAHHSSVFSRIDEYKAVFLPSNSWETCQRVHYLQGADSASLMGIHKGKRPAPSSYLCPNYIAVHLSTFLQGGSLLVPKDVLDKYGRALIGRPDNTLFIISKEQMDCLLEEADGSIERIEAALGVPNGYWSGRIICRIDIPHPENFHIRMPSGNEQGVNALWLPGGYLWQGYREAIIDRVPEGAYVETVIKLKDKK
;
A
#
# COMPACT_ATOMS: atom_id res chain seq x y z
N MET A 1 31.43 -25.97 11.19
CA MET A 1 30.71 -25.84 9.90
C MET A 1 29.25 -25.34 10.01
N GLN A 2 28.73 -25.03 11.21
CA GLN A 2 27.37 -24.47 11.40
C GLN A 2 27.31 -22.93 11.55
N SER A 3 28.45 -22.23 11.54
CA SER A 3 28.52 -20.78 11.81
C SER A 3 28.47 -19.89 10.55
N ILE A 4 28.75 -20.45 9.37
CA ILE A 4 28.85 -19.68 8.12
C ILE A 4 27.47 -19.56 7.43
N PHE A 5 26.60 -20.56 7.56
CA PHE A 5 25.26 -20.53 6.97
C PHE A 5 24.26 -19.60 7.68
N LYS A 6 24.49 -19.22 8.94
CA LYS A 6 23.66 -18.22 9.65
C LYS A 6 24.00 -16.77 9.28
N LYS A 7 25.19 -16.49 8.74
CA LYS A 7 25.56 -15.13 8.27
C LYS A 7 25.06 -14.82 6.86
N ILE A 8 24.87 -15.84 6.02
CA ILE A 8 24.33 -15.64 4.66
C ILE A 8 22.80 -15.40 4.69
N LEU A 9 22.09 -15.91 5.70
CA LEU A 9 20.64 -15.64 5.87
C LEU A 9 20.34 -14.23 6.43
N LEU A 10 21.31 -13.58 7.10
CA LEU A 10 21.13 -12.25 7.68
C LEU A 10 21.44 -11.11 6.70
N ILE A 11 22.26 -11.38 5.68
CA ILE A 11 22.67 -10.37 4.69
C ILE A 11 21.60 -10.13 3.62
N SER A 12 20.69 -11.09 3.35
CA SER A 12 19.57 -10.84 2.42
C SER A 12 18.43 -10.01 3.03
N LEU A 13 18.39 -9.87 4.36
CA LEU A 13 17.36 -9.09 5.09
C LEU A 13 17.77 -7.63 5.34
N LEU A 14 19.06 -7.30 5.24
CA LEU A 14 19.55 -5.92 5.41
C LEU A 14 19.40 -5.08 4.14
N PHE A 15 19.29 -5.70 2.96
CA PHE A 15 19.04 -4.97 1.70
C PHE A 15 17.58 -4.52 1.54
N THR A 16 16.62 -5.13 2.22
CA THR A 16 15.19 -4.80 2.06
C THR A 16 14.76 -3.58 2.87
N GLY A 17 15.39 -3.31 4.03
CA GLY A 17 15.07 -2.13 4.84
C GLY A 17 15.53 -0.81 4.19
N ASN A 18 16.65 -0.83 3.47
CA ASN A 18 17.19 0.33 2.76
C ASN A 18 16.36 0.68 1.51
N LEU A 19 15.76 -0.32 0.87
CA LEU A 19 14.95 -0.14 -0.34
C LEU A 19 13.68 0.68 -0.09
N TYR A 20 13.06 0.58 1.10
CA TYR A 20 11.84 1.32 1.42
C TYR A 20 12.07 2.81 1.64
N ALA A 21 13.05 3.17 2.48
CA ALA A 21 13.43 4.56 2.69
C ALA A 21 13.94 5.20 1.39
N GLN A 22 14.72 4.46 0.59
CA GLN A 22 15.11 4.87 -0.75
C GLN A 22 13.92 5.04 -1.69
N LYS A 23 12.92 4.16 -1.65
CA LYS A 23 11.68 4.31 -2.44
C LYS A 23 10.90 5.54 -2.02
N GLU A 24 10.64 5.78 -0.73
CA GLU A 24 9.93 7.00 -0.28
C GLU A 24 10.70 8.29 -0.62
N LEU A 25 12.04 8.28 -0.53
CA LEU A 25 12.88 9.40 -0.97
C LEU A 25 12.84 9.58 -2.50
N PHE A 26 12.92 8.49 -3.26
CA PHE A 26 12.82 8.48 -4.72
C PHE A 26 11.45 8.97 -5.20
N TRP A 27 10.36 8.55 -4.54
CA TRP A 27 9.02 9.09 -4.78
C TRP A 27 8.94 10.57 -4.44
N GLY A 28 9.58 10.99 -3.34
CA GLY A 28 9.77 12.40 -3.02
C GLY A 28 10.47 13.15 -4.15
N GLU A 29 11.60 12.65 -4.66
CA GLU A 29 12.37 13.26 -5.76
C GLU A 29 11.59 13.33 -7.08
N ILE A 30 10.85 12.27 -7.44
CA ILE A 30 9.96 12.27 -8.62
C ILE A 30 8.82 13.29 -8.43
N ALA A 31 8.25 13.39 -7.23
CA ALA A 31 7.16 14.31 -6.90
C ALA A 31 7.61 15.78 -6.76
N HIS A 32 8.89 16.02 -6.44
CA HIS A 32 9.48 17.36 -6.24
C HIS A 32 9.50 18.26 -7.50
N HIS A 33 9.11 17.74 -8.67
CA HIS A 33 8.85 18.54 -9.85
C HIS A 33 7.47 19.25 -9.86
N SER A 34 6.73 19.24 -8.74
CA SER A 34 5.44 19.94 -8.53
C SER A 34 5.50 20.96 -7.39
N SER A 35 5.03 22.20 -7.64
CA SER A 35 5.15 23.38 -6.76
C SER A 35 4.38 23.32 -5.43
N VAL A 36 3.70 22.21 -5.15
CA VAL A 36 2.87 21.98 -3.95
C VAL A 36 3.71 21.56 -2.73
N PHE A 37 4.87 20.94 -2.95
CA PHE A 37 5.68 20.33 -1.88
C PHE A 37 6.55 21.29 -1.06
N SER A 38 6.77 22.53 -1.50
CA SER A 38 7.50 23.53 -0.70
C SER A 38 6.86 23.79 0.66
N ARG A 39 5.57 23.47 0.83
CA ARG A 39 4.82 23.63 2.09
C ARG A 39 4.84 22.39 3.00
N ILE A 40 5.20 21.21 2.49
CA ILE A 40 5.24 19.97 3.30
C ILE A 40 6.62 19.76 3.92
N ASP A 41 7.69 20.19 3.24
CA ASP A 41 9.06 20.03 3.76
C ASP A 41 9.41 21.01 4.87
N GLU A 42 8.75 22.18 4.91
CA GLU A 42 8.79 23.10 6.06
C GLU A 42 8.25 22.45 7.35
N TYR A 43 7.30 21.51 7.25
CA TYR A 43 6.79 20.77 8.42
C TYR A 43 7.69 19.60 8.85
N LYS A 44 8.44 19.01 7.91
CA LYS A 44 9.31 17.84 8.17
C LYS A 44 10.64 18.21 8.83
N ALA A 45 11.18 19.41 8.56
CA ALA A 45 12.45 19.88 9.13
C ALA A 45 12.37 20.21 10.63
N VAL A 46 11.17 20.38 11.19
CA VAL A 46 10.96 20.77 12.59
C VAL A 46 11.11 19.59 13.57
N PHE A 47 11.01 18.34 13.12
CA PHE A 47 10.74 17.24 14.05
C PHE A 47 11.78 16.12 14.22
N LEU A 48 12.80 15.91 13.37
CA LEU A 48 13.66 14.71 13.56
C LEU A 48 15.13 14.88 13.11
N PRO A 49 16.12 14.45 13.93
CA PRO A 49 17.54 14.35 13.57
C PRO A 49 17.86 13.07 12.76
N SER A 50 18.99 13.11 12.05
CA SER A 50 19.38 12.30 10.88
C SER A 50 19.80 10.84 11.12
N ASN A 51 19.50 10.25 12.28
CA ASN A 51 20.15 8.99 12.72
C ASN A 51 19.19 7.80 12.92
N SER A 52 17.97 7.81 12.39
CA SER A 52 16.88 6.92 12.85
C SER A 52 16.19 6.04 11.80
N TRP A 53 16.89 5.50 10.79
CA TRP A 53 16.24 4.89 9.61
C TRP A 53 16.53 3.40 9.31
N GLU A 54 16.88 2.54 10.27
CA GLU A 54 17.05 1.11 9.99
C GLU A 54 15.76 0.27 10.18
N THR A 55 15.45 -0.53 9.15
CA THR A 55 14.33 -1.48 8.95
C THR A 55 13.04 -0.90 8.38
N CYS A 56 12.23 -1.73 7.70
CA CYS A 56 10.84 -1.42 7.27
C CYS A 56 9.88 -1.01 8.43
N GLN A 57 10.40 -0.66 9.60
CA GLN A 57 9.66 -0.14 10.73
C GLN A 57 9.62 1.38 10.67
N ARG A 58 8.55 1.91 10.10
CA ARG A 58 7.96 3.15 10.65
C ARG A 58 6.49 2.99 11.00
N VAL A 59 6.06 1.75 11.24
CA VAL A 59 4.80 1.47 11.94
C VAL A 59 5.07 1.63 13.43
N HIS A 60 4.41 2.60 14.06
CA HIS A 60 4.57 2.83 15.49
C HIS A 60 3.58 1.94 16.24
N TYR A 61 4.02 0.72 16.54
CA TYR A 61 3.27 -0.24 17.35
C TYR A 61 3.25 0.15 18.84
N LEU A 62 2.14 -0.12 19.51
CA LEU A 62 1.97 0.12 20.94
C LEU A 62 2.21 -1.16 21.74
N GLN A 63 2.64 -1.00 23.01
CA GLN A 63 2.67 -2.08 24.02
C GLN A 63 3.46 -3.34 23.61
N GLY A 64 4.52 -3.17 22.82
CA GLY A 64 5.36 -4.29 22.35
C GLY A 64 4.71 -5.17 21.28
N ALA A 65 3.59 -4.75 20.69
CA ALA A 65 3.03 -5.42 19.53
C ALA A 65 4.01 -5.37 18.35
N ASP A 66 3.99 -6.44 17.55
CA ASP A 66 4.75 -6.54 16.32
C ASP A 66 3.96 -7.27 15.24
N SER A 67 4.42 -7.17 13.99
CA SER A 67 3.74 -7.76 12.85
C SER A 67 3.57 -9.28 12.97
N ALA A 68 4.57 -10.00 13.48
CA ALA A 68 4.51 -11.45 13.60
C ALA A 68 3.46 -11.88 14.64
N SER A 69 3.42 -11.20 15.79
CA SER A 69 2.42 -11.45 16.84
C SER A 69 0.98 -11.24 16.33
N LEU A 70 0.74 -10.16 15.59
CA LEU A 70 -0.57 -9.82 15.02
C LEU A 70 -0.97 -10.76 13.89
N MET A 71 -0.01 -11.18 13.06
CA MET A 71 -0.24 -12.15 11.99
C MET A 71 -0.54 -13.55 12.52
N GLY A 72 -0.05 -13.89 13.72
CA GLY A 72 -0.38 -15.13 14.43
C GLY A 72 -1.83 -15.19 14.93
N ILE A 73 -2.53 -14.05 15.01
CA ILE A 73 -3.95 -14.00 15.38
C ILE A 73 -4.80 -14.34 14.14
N HIS A 74 -5.72 -15.30 14.31
CA HIS A 74 -6.63 -15.72 13.24
C HIS A 74 -7.44 -14.56 12.65
N LYS A 75 -7.59 -14.56 11.31
CA LYS A 75 -8.49 -13.65 10.59
C LYS A 75 -9.90 -13.72 11.20
N GLY A 76 -10.51 -12.55 11.41
CA GLY A 76 -11.78 -12.38 12.12
C GLY A 76 -11.63 -12.14 13.62
N LYS A 77 -10.43 -12.35 14.18
CA LYS A 77 -10.11 -12.10 15.60
C LYS A 77 -8.97 -11.10 15.80
N ARG A 78 -8.38 -10.58 14.72
CA ARG A 78 -7.31 -9.57 14.80
C ARG A 78 -7.86 -8.31 15.46
N PRO A 79 -7.10 -7.67 16.37
CA PRO A 79 -7.57 -6.50 17.10
C PRO A 79 -7.76 -5.29 16.16
N ALA A 80 -8.47 -4.26 16.64
CA ALA A 80 -8.63 -3.02 15.90
C ALA A 80 -7.29 -2.28 15.79
N PRO A 81 -6.97 -1.62 14.64
CA PRO A 81 -5.71 -0.91 14.46
C PRO A 81 -5.39 0.10 15.58
N SER A 82 -6.38 0.80 16.12
CA SER A 82 -6.21 1.76 17.21
C SER A 82 -5.75 1.15 18.53
N SER A 83 -5.86 -0.17 18.73
CA SER A 83 -5.38 -0.81 19.95
C SER A 83 -3.87 -1.10 19.91
N TYR A 84 -3.28 -1.15 18.72
CA TYR A 84 -1.87 -1.51 18.54
C TYR A 84 -1.08 -0.51 17.71
N LEU A 85 -1.70 0.51 17.11
CA LEU A 85 -1.03 1.59 16.40
C LEU A 85 -1.18 2.92 17.13
N CYS A 86 -0.10 3.69 17.17
CA CYS A 86 -0.12 5.04 17.71
C CYS A 86 -1.11 5.94 16.92
N PRO A 87 -1.99 6.71 17.61
CA PRO A 87 -2.95 7.60 16.94
C PRO A 87 -2.31 8.60 15.97
N ASN A 88 -1.16 9.20 16.34
CA ASN A 88 -0.45 10.12 15.46
C ASN A 88 0.09 9.42 14.20
N TYR A 89 0.53 8.18 14.34
CA TYR A 89 0.97 7.38 13.20
C TYR A 89 -0.20 7.11 12.24
N ILE A 90 -1.37 6.72 12.77
CA ILE A 90 -2.59 6.54 11.95
C ILE A 90 -2.92 7.82 11.20
N ALA A 91 -2.96 8.97 11.88
CA ALA A 91 -3.31 10.26 11.27
C ALA A 91 -2.36 10.64 10.13
N VAL A 92 -1.04 10.54 10.36
CA VAL A 92 -0.02 10.83 9.34
C VAL A 92 -0.14 9.85 8.17
N HIS A 93 -0.35 8.56 8.44
CA HIS A 93 -0.50 7.55 7.40
C HIS A 93 -1.71 7.81 6.51
N LEU A 94 -2.88 8.08 7.10
CA LEU A 94 -4.10 8.33 6.33
C LEU A 94 -4.06 9.66 5.59
N SER A 95 -3.31 10.66 6.08
CA SER A 95 -3.18 11.96 5.39
C SER A 95 -2.52 11.85 4.01
N THR A 96 -1.77 10.78 3.72
CA THR A 96 -1.14 10.60 2.40
C THR A 96 -2.16 10.28 1.29
N PHE A 97 -3.40 9.98 1.67
CA PHE A 97 -4.49 9.68 0.75
C PHE A 97 -5.37 10.90 0.45
N LEU A 98 -5.10 12.06 1.06
CA LEU A 98 -5.87 13.29 0.80
C LEU A 98 -5.74 13.80 -0.64
N GLN A 99 -4.72 13.33 -1.38
CA GLN A 99 -4.55 13.61 -2.81
C GLN A 99 -5.16 12.53 -3.71
N GLY A 100 -5.93 11.61 -3.14
CA GLY A 100 -6.61 10.52 -3.83
C GLY A 100 -6.06 9.14 -3.48
N GLY A 101 -6.92 8.15 -3.68
CA GLY A 101 -6.60 6.73 -3.61
C GLY A 101 -6.70 6.06 -4.97
N SER A 102 -5.94 4.99 -5.17
CA SER A 102 -5.98 4.18 -6.38
C SER A 102 -5.99 2.69 -6.06
N LEU A 103 -6.66 1.93 -6.92
CA LEU A 103 -6.51 0.48 -6.97
C LEU A 103 -6.45 -0.03 -8.42
N LEU A 104 -5.96 -1.26 -8.58
CA LEU A 104 -6.04 -1.99 -9.85
C LEU A 104 -7.02 -3.15 -9.71
N VAL A 105 -7.80 -3.37 -10.76
CA VAL A 105 -8.79 -4.43 -10.84
C VAL A 105 -8.89 -4.94 -12.28
N PRO A 106 -8.98 -6.26 -12.49
CA PRO A 106 -9.21 -6.79 -13.82
C PRO A 106 -10.56 -6.35 -14.39
N LYS A 107 -10.58 -5.96 -15.66
CA LYS A 107 -11.79 -5.46 -16.34
C LYS A 107 -12.94 -6.47 -16.31
N ASP A 108 -12.63 -7.76 -16.48
CA ASP A 108 -13.63 -8.84 -16.44
C ASP A 108 -14.29 -8.98 -15.05
N VAL A 109 -13.62 -8.57 -13.97
CA VAL A 109 -14.24 -8.50 -12.64
C VAL A 109 -15.25 -7.35 -12.58
N LEU A 110 -14.91 -6.18 -13.11
CA LEU A 110 -15.83 -5.05 -13.21
C LEU A 110 -17.04 -5.38 -14.10
N ASP A 111 -16.80 -6.07 -15.20
CA ASP A 111 -17.87 -6.47 -16.14
C ASP A 111 -18.80 -7.51 -15.50
N LYS A 112 -18.26 -8.40 -14.66
CA LYS A 112 -19.05 -9.41 -13.94
C LYS A 112 -19.91 -8.81 -12.80
N TYR A 113 -19.35 -7.90 -12.00
CA TYR A 113 -20.01 -7.40 -10.79
C TYR A 113 -20.64 -6.00 -10.95
N GLY A 114 -20.39 -5.33 -12.07
CA GLY A 114 -20.91 -4.01 -12.37
C GLY A 114 -20.07 -2.86 -11.82
N ARG A 115 -20.46 -1.65 -12.23
CA ARG A 115 -19.77 -0.37 -11.94
C ARG A 115 -20.56 0.57 -11.03
N ALA A 116 -21.84 0.27 -10.79
CA ALA A 116 -22.72 1.10 -9.98
C ALA A 116 -22.17 1.32 -8.55
N LEU A 117 -21.48 0.32 -7.98
CA LEU A 117 -20.91 0.38 -6.64
C LEU A 117 -19.68 -0.54 -6.53
N ILE A 118 -18.49 0.04 -6.57
CA ILE A 118 -17.22 -0.69 -6.54
C ILE A 118 -16.81 -1.02 -5.10
N GLY A 119 -16.48 -2.29 -4.87
CA GLY A 119 -15.88 -2.81 -3.65
C GLY A 119 -16.52 -4.14 -3.22
N ARG A 120 -16.14 -4.64 -2.05
CA ARG A 120 -16.53 -5.98 -1.60
C ARG A 120 -17.83 -5.98 -0.78
N PRO A 121 -18.56 -7.11 -0.72
CA PRO A 121 -19.78 -7.26 0.08
C PRO A 121 -19.68 -6.85 1.56
N ASP A 122 -18.50 -6.95 2.17
CA ASP A 122 -18.24 -6.51 3.55
C ASP A 122 -18.06 -4.99 3.69
N ASN A 123 -18.37 -4.24 2.64
CA ASN A 123 -18.22 -2.79 2.53
C ASN A 123 -16.76 -2.32 2.65
N THR A 124 -15.81 -3.11 2.15
CA THR A 124 -14.39 -2.74 2.14
C THR A 124 -13.83 -2.69 0.73
N LEU A 125 -12.91 -1.75 0.51
CA LEU A 125 -12.11 -1.61 -0.69
C LEU A 125 -10.71 -1.17 -0.30
N PHE A 126 -9.70 -1.95 -0.70
CA PHE A 126 -8.30 -1.63 -0.49
C PHE A 126 -7.80 -0.64 -1.55
N ILE A 127 -7.04 0.34 -1.11
CA ILE A 127 -6.43 1.37 -1.95
C ILE A 127 -4.99 1.63 -1.51
N ILE A 128 -4.15 2.06 -2.45
CA ILE A 128 -2.89 2.76 -2.17
C ILE A 128 -3.04 4.25 -2.51
N SER A 129 -2.09 5.10 -2.12
CA SER A 129 -2.19 6.51 -2.53
C SER A 129 -2.08 6.63 -4.05
N LYS A 130 -2.80 7.60 -4.62
CA LYS A 130 -2.81 7.80 -6.08
C LYS A 130 -1.40 8.03 -6.63
N GLU A 131 -0.64 8.86 -5.94
CA GLU A 131 0.76 9.18 -6.24
C GLU A 131 1.62 7.91 -6.31
N GLN A 132 1.53 7.04 -5.30
CA GLN A 132 2.29 5.78 -5.27
C GLN A 132 1.89 4.82 -6.39
N MET A 133 0.62 4.85 -6.84
CA MET A 133 0.19 4.09 -8.00
C MET A 133 0.76 4.65 -9.31
N ASP A 134 0.78 5.98 -9.49
CA ASP A 134 1.37 6.62 -10.68
C ASP A 134 2.83 6.18 -10.84
N CYS A 135 3.57 6.41 -9.77
CA CYS A 135 4.93 5.96 -9.49
C CYS A 135 5.17 4.48 -9.83
N LEU A 136 4.37 3.57 -9.26
CA LEU A 136 4.48 2.13 -9.52
C LEU A 136 4.28 1.78 -11.00
N LEU A 137 3.26 2.36 -11.64
CA LEU A 137 2.95 2.05 -13.04
C LEU A 137 4.04 2.52 -13.99
N GLU A 138 4.70 3.65 -13.68
CA GLU A 138 5.87 4.14 -14.41
C GLU A 138 7.07 3.20 -14.26
N GLU A 139 7.45 2.84 -13.03
CA GLU A 139 8.57 1.91 -12.76
C GLU A 139 8.34 0.50 -13.34
N ALA A 140 7.10 0.04 -13.33
CA ALA A 140 6.74 -1.24 -13.88
C ALA A 140 6.89 -1.28 -15.40
N ASP A 141 6.80 -0.12 -16.08
CA ASP A 141 6.95 0.02 -17.53
C ASP A 141 6.11 -1.02 -18.31
N GLY A 142 4.87 -1.20 -17.85
CA GLY A 142 3.90 -2.15 -18.42
C GLY A 142 4.12 -3.63 -18.06
N SER A 143 5.08 -3.97 -17.19
CA SER A 143 5.28 -5.34 -16.69
C SER A 143 4.23 -5.73 -15.65
N ILE A 144 3.30 -6.60 -16.03
CA ILE A 144 2.26 -7.09 -15.12
C ILE A 144 2.85 -7.84 -13.91
N GLU A 145 3.96 -8.56 -14.09
CA GLU A 145 4.61 -9.33 -13.02
C GLU A 145 5.19 -8.41 -11.94
N ARG A 146 5.76 -7.27 -12.33
CA ARG A 146 6.24 -6.24 -11.39
C ARG A 146 5.09 -5.61 -10.63
N ILE A 147 3.99 -5.32 -11.32
CA ILE A 147 2.78 -4.75 -10.70
C ILE A 147 2.18 -5.74 -9.69
N GLU A 148 2.01 -7.00 -10.08
CA GLU A 148 1.48 -8.05 -9.19
C GLU A 148 2.36 -8.19 -7.94
N ALA A 149 3.68 -8.28 -8.13
CA ALA A 149 4.63 -8.35 -7.03
C ALA A 149 4.49 -7.12 -6.11
N ALA A 150 4.49 -5.90 -6.64
CA ALA A 150 4.36 -4.68 -5.85
C ALA A 150 3.08 -4.62 -5.03
N LEU A 151 1.96 -5.03 -5.61
CA LEU A 151 0.64 -4.96 -4.99
C LEU A 151 0.29 -6.17 -4.12
N GLY A 152 1.19 -7.13 -3.95
CA GLY A 152 0.92 -8.34 -3.17
C GLY A 152 -0.17 -9.22 -3.80
N VAL A 153 -0.22 -9.23 -5.13
CA VAL A 153 -1.08 -10.11 -5.93
C VAL A 153 -0.28 -11.36 -6.28
N PRO A 154 -0.87 -12.57 -6.17
CA PRO A 154 -0.17 -13.80 -6.56
C PRO A 154 0.33 -13.74 -8.01
N ASN A 155 1.55 -14.21 -8.24
CA ASN A 155 2.18 -14.22 -9.56
C ASN A 155 1.28 -14.92 -10.59
N GLY A 156 1.01 -14.24 -11.71
CA GLY A 156 0.24 -14.73 -12.85
C GLY A 156 -1.28 -14.60 -12.70
N TYR A 157 -1.78 -14.10 -11.57
CA TYR A 157 -3.22 -13.96 -11.31
C TYR A 157 -3.93 -13.01 -12.28
N TRP A 158 -3.19 -12.04 -12.82
CA TRP A 158 -3.60 -11.05 -13.79
C TRP A 158 -3.04 -11.30 -15.20
N SER A 159 -2.32 -12.40 -15.41
CA SER A 159 -1.72 -12.74 -16.71
C SER A 159 -2.78 -12.83 -17.81
N GLY A 160 -2.56 -12.12 -18.93
CA GLY A 160 -3.46 -12.10 -20.08
C GLY A 160 -4.77 -11.36 -19.86
N ARG A 161 -4.94 -10.64 -18.75
CA ARG A 161 -6.17 -9.89 -18.43
C ARG A 161 -5.97 -8.41 -18.71
N ILE A 162 -7.05 -7.76 -19.13
CA ILE A 162 -7.10 -6.30 -19.20
C ILE A 162 -7.25 -5.77 -17.78
N ILE A 163 -6.38 -4.84 -17.40
CA ILE A 163 -6.37 -4.24 -16.07
C ILE A 163 -6.90 -2.82 -16.15
N CYS A 164 -7.86 -2.52 -15.28
CA CYS A 164 -8.36 -1.18 -15.06
C CYS A 164 -7.75 -0.63 -13.77
N ARG A 165 -7.36 0.64 -13.82
CA ARG A 165 -7.09 1.47 -12.67
C ARG A 165 -8.36 2.22 -12.29
N ILE A 166 -8.68 2.21 -11.00
CA ILE A 166 -9.74 3.01 -10.41
C ILE A 166 -9.11 4.05 -9.52
N ASP A 167 -9.28 5.32 -9.88
CA ASP A 167 -8.86 6.47 -9.08
C ASP A 167 -10.05 7.05 -8.33
N ILE A 168 -9.89 7.26 -7.03
CA ILE A 168 -10.87 7.86 -6.13
C ILE A 168 -10.30 9.19 -5.68
N PRO A 169 -10.75 10.33 -6.24
CA PRO A 169 -10.17 11.64 -5.92
C PRO A 169 -10.36 12.07 -4.47
N HIS A 170 -11.47 11.64 -3.84
CA HIS A 170 -11.86 12.05 -2.49
C HIS A 170 -12.11 10.82 -1.58
N PRO A 171 -11.09 10.02 -1.26
CA PRO A 171 -11.25 8.82 -0.44
C PRO A 171 -11.70 9.13 0.99
N GLU A 172 -11.47 10.35 1.49
CA GLU A 172 -11.94 10.85 2.78
C GLU A 172 -13.47 10.84 2.92
N ASN A 173 -14.19 10.93 1.80
CA ASN A 173 -15.65 10.86 1.77
C ASN A 173 -16.18 9.42 1.97
N PHE A 174 -15.30 8.42 2.02
CA PHE A 174 -15.64 7.00 2.07
C PHE A 174 -15.06 6.30 3.30
N HIS A 175 -15.04 6.98 4.45
CA HIS A 175 -14.58 6.43 5.74
C HIS A 175 -13.19 5.76 5.68
N ILE A 176 -12.21 6.50 5.16
CA ILE A 176 -10.84 6.01 5.07
C ILE A 176 -10.27 5.62 6.44
N ARG A 177 -9.65 4.44 6.51
CA ARG A 177 -9.13 3.86 7.75
C ARG A 177 -8.01 2.85 7.49
N MET A 178 -7.27 2.53 8.54
CA MET A 178 -6.25 1.47 8.50
C MET A 178 -6.92 0.09 8.32
N PRO A 179 -6.34 -0.82 7.50
CA PRO A 179 -6.81 -2.19 7.46
C PRO A 179 -6.51 -2.91 8.78
N SER A 180 -7.47 -3.72 9.25
CA SER A 180 -7.32 -4.54 10.46
C SER A 180 -6.85 -5.97 10.15
N GLY A 181 -6.89 -6.37 8.88
CA GLY A 181 -6.60 -7.74 8.48
C GLY A 181 -7.79 -8.69 8.66
N ASN A 182 -8.99 -8.17 8.95
CA ASN A 182 -10.22 -8.96 9.05
C ASN A 182 -11.10 -8.83 7.81
N GLU A 183 -10.77 -7.93 6.89
CA GLU A 183 -11.54 -7.64 5.68
C GLU A 183 -11.55 -8.83 4.72
N GLN A 184 -12.61 -8.97 3.94
CA GLN A 184 -12.78 -10.06 2.99
C GLN A 184 -11.62 -10.13 1.98
N GLY A 185 -11.09 -8.97 1.58
CA GLY A 185 -9.98 -8.85 0.63
C GLY A 185 -8.60 -9.30 1.15
N VAL A 186 -8.44 -9.52 2.44
CA VAL A 186 -7.16 -9.89 3.06
C VAL A 186 -6.71 -11.29 2.63
N ASN A 187 -5.50 -11.38 2.07
CA ASN A 187 -4.83 -12.61 1.65
C ASN A 187 -3.63 -12.95 2.56
N ALA A 188 -2.83 -13.95 2.19
CA ALA A 188 -1.67 -14.40 2.97
C ALA A 188 -0.47 -13.42 2.98
N LEU A 189 -0.45 -12.44 2.07
CA LEU A 189 0.61 -11.43 1.93
C LEU A 189 0.29 -10.12 2.66
N TRP A 190 -0.91 -9.99 3.22
CA TRP A 190 -1.31 -8.81 4.00
C TRP A 190 -0.43 -8.65 5.23
N LEU A 191 -0.13 -7.39 5.58
CA LEU A 191 0.66 -7.03 6.75
C LEU A 191 -0.11 -6.01 7.63
N PRO A 192 -0.01 -6.13 8.97
CA PRO A 192 -0.49 -5.08 9.87
C PRO A 192 0.33 -3.81 9.69
N GLY A 193 -0.30 -2.66 9.95
CA GLY A 193 0.33 -1.34 9.85
C GLY A 193 0.07 -0.62 8.53
N GLY A 194 -0.75 -1.16 7.63
CA GLY A 194 -1.17 -0.44 6.43
C GLY A 194 -0.06 -0.25 5.41
N TYR A 195 0.83 -1.23 5.27
CA TYR A 195 1.78 -1.26 4.17
C TYR A 195 1.70 -2.60 3.44
N LEU A 196 1.87 -2.54 2.12
CA LEU A 196 2.19 -3.72 1.33
C LEU A 196 3.64 -4.14 1.59
N TRP A 197 3.98 -5.39 1.28
CA TRP A 197 5.30 -5.95 1.56
C TRP A 197 6.47 -5.23 0.85
N GLN A 198 6.19 -4.49 -0.22
CA GLN A 198 7.17 -3.64 -0.91
C GLN A 198 7.18 -2.18 -0.41
N GLY A 199 6.40 -1.85 0.61
CA GLY A 199 6.39 -0.56 1.28
C GLY A 199 5.34 0.45 0.81
N TYR A 200 4.50 0.11 -0.17
CA TYR A 200 3.40 0.99 -0.58
C TYR A 200 2.39 1.16 0.57
N ARG A 201 1.91 2.39 0.81
CA ARG A 201 0.91 2.68 1.82
C ARG A 201 -0.42 2.11 1.39
N GLU A 202 -1.05 1.38 2.28
CA GLU A 202 -2.34 0.74 2.09
C GLU A 202 -3.34 1.32 3.10
N ALA A 203 -4.54 1.59 2.61
CA ALA A 203 -5.70 1.93 3.43
C ALA A 203 -6.92 1.16 2.92
N ILE A 204 -8.00 1.18 3.69
CA ILE A 204 -9.31 0.74 3.24
C ILE A 204 -10.31 1.89 3.29
N ILE A 205 -11.24 1.86 2.36
CA ILE A 205 -12.42 2.73 2.31
C ILE A 205 -13.68 1.87 2.17
N ASP A 206 -14.81 2.52 2.32
CA ASP A 206 -16.12 1.94 1.98
C ASP A 206 -16.28 1.79 0.46
N ARG A 207 -17.35 1.10 0.05
CA ARG A 207 -17.65 0.97 -1.38
C ARG A 207 -17.92 2.32 -2.02
N VAL A 208 -17.47 2.47 -3.26
CA VAL A 208 -17.49 3.74 -4.00
C VAL A 208 -18.52 3.68 -5.12
N PRO A 209 -19.53 4.57 -5.14
CA PRO A 209 -20.55 4.58 -6.19
C PRO A 209 -19.98 5.08 -7.52
N GLU A 210 -20.65 4.72 -8.62
CA GLU A 210 -20.37 5.31 -9.93
C GLU A 210 -20.44 6.84 -9.88
N GLY A 211 -19.53 7.49 -10.63
CA GLY A 211 -19.38 8.95 -10.63
C GLY A 211 -18.49 9.50 -9.52
N ALA A 212 -18.16 8.71 -8.50
CA ALA A 212 -17.19 9.09 -7.45
C ALA A 212 -15.76 8.55 -7.70
N TYR A 213 -15.54 7.89 -8.84
CA TYR A 213 -14.24 7.38 -9.25
C TYR A 213 -14.02 7.58 -10.75
N VAL A 214 -12.77 7.46 -11.19
CA VAL A 214 -12.37 7.46 -12.60
C VAL A 214 -11.78 6.10 -12.94
N GLU A 215 -12.31 5.45 -13.97
CA GLU A 215 -11.78 4.20 -14.52
C GLU A 215 -10.86 4.50 -15.71
N THR A 216 -9.66 3.90 -15.73
CA THR A 216 -8.73 3.98 -16.87
C THR A 216 -8.14 2.61 -17.15
N VAL A 217 -8.14 2.17 -18.41
CA VAL A 217 -7.42 0.95 -18.80
C VAL A 217 -5.92 1.24 -18.83
N ILE A 218 -5.12 0.47 -18.08
CA ILE A 218 -3.66 0.64 -18.06
C ILE A 218 -3.04 -0.07 -19.27
N LYS A 219 -1.93 0.50 -19.77
CA LYS A 219 -1.16 -0.11 -20.85
C LYS A 219 -0.20 -1.15 -20.27
N LEU A 220 -0.31 -2.39 -20.74
CA LEU A 220 0.59 -3.47 -20.40
C LEU A 220 1.42 -3.86 -21.63
N LYS A 221 2.63 -4.36 -21.40
CA LYS A 221 3.46 -4.96 -22.45
C LYS A 221 3.19 -6.46 -22.48
N ASP A 222 3.14 -7.02 -23.69
CA ASP A 222 3.06 -8.48 -23.86
C ASP A 222 4.29 -9.14 -23.23
N LYS A 223 4.11 -10.34 -22.65
CA LYS A 223 5.26 -11.14 -22.20
C LYS A 223 6.09 -11.49 -23.44
N LYS A 224 7.36 -11.07 -23.46
CA LYS A 224 8.34 -11.49 -24.46
C LYS A 224 8.73 -12.95 -24.26
#